data_AF-A0A1Q5TXC4-F1
#
_entry.id   AF-A0A1Q5TXC4-F1
#
_cell.length_a   1.000
_cell.length_b   1.000
_cell.length_c   1.000
_cell.angle_alpha   90.00
_cell.angle_beta   90.00
_cell.angle_gamma   90.00
#
_symmetry.space_group_name_H-M   'P 1'
#
loop_
_entity.id
_entity.type
_entity.pdbx_description
1 polymer ?
#
loop_
_entity_poly.entity_id
_entity_poly.type
_entity_poly.pdbx_seq_one_letter_code
_entity_poly.pdbx_strand_id
1 'polypeptide(L)'
;MKNKIYQLLAGAVVTFALAGNGWAADKVTVFAAASLTNALDEIATQYKKEKQGNIVASYASSSTLARQIEQGAPADIFISADQQWMNYATDKQLIAENTRHTLLGNRIVLIAPKESNLNQVEINRETKWKSLLAGGRLAVGDPDHVPVGIYAKESLHYLNAWDTVNPLMARTNNVRSGMALVERAEAPLGIVYGSDAVASNKVKVVGVFPSESHKRVEYPMAIIKDHERQAVRDFYDYLKTSEAAAIFKRYGFSPL
;
A
#
# COMPACT_ATOMS: atom_id res chain seq x y z
N MET A 1 42.71 40.71 -67.97
CA MET A 1 41.97 39.48 -67.66
C MET A 1 41.79 39.39 -66.16
N LYS A 2 40.58 39.00 -65.73
CA LYS A 2 40.06 39.04 -64.35
C LYS A 2 40.85 38.10 -63.43
N ASN A 3 40.97 38.44 -62.14
CA ASN A 3 40.66 37.51 -61.06
C ASN A 3 40.40 38.25 -59.74
N LYS A 4 39.18 38.09 -59.24
CA LYS A 4 38.65 38.60 -57.97
C LYS A 4 39.15 37.70 -56.84
N ILE A 5 39.72 38.29 -55.79
CA ILE A 5 39.98 37.60 -54.52
C ILE A 5 38.74 37.78 -53.64
N TYR A 6 38.18 36.65 -53.20
CA TYR A 6 36.96 36.56 -52.40
C TYR A 6 37.21 36.94 -50.94
N GLN A 7 36.16 37.52 -50.36
CA GLN A 7 35.97 37.90 -48.97
C GLN A 7 36.19 36.74 -47.98
N LEU A 8 36.73 37.05 -46.81
CA LEU A 8 36.50 36.26 -45.59
C LEU A 8 36.16 37.24 -44.45
N LEU A 9 34.86 37.43 -44.25
CA LEU A 9 34.27 38.03 -43.05
C LEU A 9 34.34 36.98 -41.93
N ALA A 10 35.12 37.26 -40.89
CA ALA A 10 35.14 36.48 -39.67
C ALA A 10 33.89 36.80 -38.84
N GLY A 11 32.88 35.94 -38.92
CA GLY A 11 31.73 35.95 -38.00
C GLY A 11 31.99 34.97 -36.85
N ALA A 12 32.40 35.49 -35.69
CA ALA A 12 32.45 34.70 -34.46
C ALA A 12 31.04 34.60 -33.86
N VAL A 13 30.36 33.47 -34.08
CA VAL A 13 29.13 33.12 -33.38
C VAL A 13 29.54 32.46 -32.06
N VAL A 14 29.40 33.18 -30.96
CA VAL A 14 29.50 32.60 -29.61
C VAL A 14 28.16 31.93 -29.29
N THR A 15 28.09 30.62 -29.50
CA THR A 15 26.94 29.82 -29.08
C THR A 15 27.05 29.60 -27.57
N PHE A 16 26.25 30.34 -26.80
CA PHE A 16 26.08 30.11 -25.36
C PHE A 16 25.29 28.82 -25.18
N ALA A 17 25.99 27.69 -25.00
CA ALA A 17 25.36 26.44 -24.60
C ALA A 17 24.90 26.58 -23.15
N LEU A 18 23.61 26.88 -22.96
CA LEU A 18 22.92 26.66 -21.70
C LEU A 18 22.91 25.15 -21.43
N ALA A 19 23.96 24.67 -20.76
CA ALA A 19 23.93 23.39 -20.07
C ALA A 19 22.93 23.54 -18.92
N GLY A 20 21.66 23.28 -19.22
CA GLY A 20 20.67 23.03 -18.18
C GLY A 20 21.12 21.78 -17.44
N ASN A 21 21.73 21.96 -16.28
CA ASN A 21 21.83 20.91 -15.29
C ASN A 21 20.40 20.54 -14.91
N GLY A 22 19.82 19.58 -15.62
CA GLY A 22 18.66 18.86 -15.13
C GLY A 22 19.13 18.12 -13.89
N TRP A 23 18.89 18.70 -12.72
CA TRP A 23 19.06 18.00 -11.45
C TRP A 23 18.10 16.83 -11.50
N ALA A 24 18.61 15.65 -11.87
CA ALA A 24 17.81 14.43 -11.85
C ALA A 24 17.40 14.22 -10.40
N ALA A 25 16.11 14.32 -10.13
CA ALA A 25 15.61 14.19 -8.78
C ALA A 25 15.97 12.82 -8.21
N ASP A 26 16.59 12.87 -7.05
CA ASP A 26 17.05 11.72 -6.30
C ASP A 26 15.92 10.71 -6.06
N LYS A 27 16.10 9.49 -6.57
CA LYS A 27 15.09 8.42 -6.51
C LYS A 27 14.87 7.91 -5.08
N VAL A 28 13.65 7.97 -4.58
CA VAL A 28 13.22 7.37 -3.30
C VAL A 28 12.43 6.10 -3.58
N THR A 29 12.88 4.97 -3.04
CA THR A 29 12.24 3.66 -3.19
C THR A 29 11.37 3.37 -1.97
N VAL A 30 10.06 3.18 -2.16
CA VAL A 30 9.12 2.93 -1.07
C VAL A 30 8.61 1.50 -1.15
N PHE A 31 8.83 0.71 -0.11
CA PHE A 31 8.19 -0.59 0.04
C PHE A 31 6.92 -0.38 0.85
N ALA A 32 5.76 -0.54 0.22
CA ALA A 32 4.47 -0.24 0.84
C ALA A 32 3.52 -1.43 0.75
N ALA A 33 2.77 -1.67 1.84
CA ALA A 33 1.73 -2.69 1.85
C ALA A 33 0.75 -2.50 0.68
N ALA A 34 0.35 -3.60 0.03
CA ALA A 34 -0.47 -3.59 -1.19
C ALA A 34 -1.80 -2.81 -1.09
N SER A 35 -2.36 -2.64 0.12
CA SER A 35 -3.56 -1.82 0.28
C SER A 35 -3.34 -0.34 -0.03
N LEU A 36 -2.10 0.14 0.06
CA LEU A 36 -1.73 1.55 -0.12
C LEU A 36 -1.57 1.97 -1.58
N THR A 37 -1.58 1.02 -2.54
CA THR A 37 -1.21 1.28 -3.95
C THR A 37 -1.83 2.54 -4.53
N ASN A 38 -3.15 2.65 -4.55
CA ASN A 38 -3.81 3.80 -5.18
C ASN A 38 -3.51 5.14 -4.48
N ALA A 39 -3.50 5.14 -3.14
CA ALA A 39 -3.25 6.35 -2.37
C ALA A 39 -1.80 6.83 -2.52
N LEU A 40 -0.84 5.91 -2.46
CA LEU A 40 0.57 6.24 -2.56
C LEU A 40 0.97 6.62 -3.99
N ASP A 41 0.37 6.01 -5.02
CA ASP A 41 0.58 6.40 -6.42
C ASP A 41 0.09 7.83 -6.70
N GLU A 42 -1.06 8.21 -6.14
CA GLU A 42 -1.58 9.57 -6.25
C GLU A 42 -0.70 10.57 -5.48
N ILE A 43 -0.27 10.22 -4.27
CA ILE A 43 0.68 11.02 -3.47
C ILE A 43 2.00 11.20 -4.21
N ALA A 44 2.58 10.13 -4.78
CA ALA A 44 3.81 10.19 -5.56
C ALA A 44 3.66 11.12 -6.77
N THR A 45 2.51 11.05 -7.45
CA THR A 45 2.20 11.94 -8.57
C THR A 45 2.09 13.40 -8.14
N GLN A 46 1.44 13.67 -7.00
CA GLN A 46 1.30 15.01 -6.44
C GLN A 46 2.66 15.57 -5.98
N TYR A 47 3.43 14.77 -5.24
CA TYR A 47 4.76 15.12 -4.77
C TYR A 47 5.72 15.46 -5.92
N LYS A 48 5.67 14.69 -7.01
CA LYS A 48 6.45 14.98 -8.23
C LYS A 48 6.07 16.33 -8.85
N LYS A 49 4.79 16.72 -8.83
CA LYS A 49 4.35 18.02 -9.36
C LYS A 49 4.81 19.19 -8.47
N GLU A 50 4.75 19.01 -7.16
CA GLU A 50 5.03 20.08 -6.19
C GLU A 50 6.52 20.26 -5.88
N LYS A 51 7.26 19.15 -5.77
CA LYS A 51 8.64 19.10 -5.28
C LYS A 51 9.63 18.56 -6.29
N GLN A 52 9.16 18.19 -7.50
CA GLN A 52 9.96 17.54 -8.54
C GLN A 52 10.63 16.22 -8.09
N GLY A 53 10.18 15.62 -6.99
CA GLY A 53 10.74 14.37 -6.46
C GLY A 53 10.45 13.14 -7.33
N ASN A 54 11.31 12.12 -7.23
CA ASN A 54 11.18 10.86 -7.96
C ASN A 54 10.90 9.70 -6.99
N ILE A 55 9.62 9.33 -6.84
CA ILE A 55 9.19 8.26 -5.95
C ILE A 55 8.89 7.01 -6.77
N VAL A 56 9.48 5.88 -6.39
CA VAL A 56 9.22 4.56 -6.96
C VAL A 56 8.73 3.64 -5.87
N ALA A 57 7.49 3.18 -5.98
CA ALA A 57 6.89 2.28 -5.00
C ALA A 57 6.92 0.82 -5.47
N SER A 58 7.15 -0.09 -4.53
CA SER A 58 6.98 -1.54 -4.68
C SER A 58 5.91 -2.01 -3.70
N TYR A 59 4.94 -2.76 -4.22
CA TYR A 59 3.76 -3.18 -3.47
C TYR A 59 3.71 -4.71 -3.33
N ALA A 60 3.59 -5.18 -2.09
CA ALA A 60 3.33 -6.59 -1.78
C ALA A 60 2.67 -6.69 -0.38
N SER A 61 2.53 -7.90 0.17
CA SER A 61 2.21 -8.02 1.59
C SER A 61 3.37 -7.48 2.44
N SER A 62 3.05 -6.86 3.57
CA SER A 62 4.08 -6.34 4.50
C SER A 62 5.06 -7.43 4.94
N SER A 63 4.60 -8.68 5.05
CA SER A 63 5.44 -9.85 5.30
C SER A 63 6.50 -10.06 4.24
N THR A 64 6.10 -10.07 2.97
CA THR A 64 7.03 -10.22 1.85
C THR A 64 8.02 -9.05 1.82
N LEU A 65 7.54 -7.82 1.97
CA LEU A 65 8.39 -6.62 1.94
C LEU A 65 9.40 -6.60 3.10
N ALA A 66 8.97 -6.89 4.33
CA ALA A 66 9.86 -6.94 5.48
C ALA A 66 10.96 -7.99 5.32
N ARG A 67 10.63 -9.18 4.78
CA ARG A 67 11.63 -10.22 4.47
C ARG A 67 12.57 -9.80 3.33
N GLN A 68 12.08 -9.09 2.33
CA GLN A 68 12.94 -8.56 1.26
C GLN A 68 13.92 -7.50 1.81
N ILE A 69 13.46 -6.63 2.70
CA ILE A 69 14.32 -5.63 3.37
C ILE A 69 15.39 -6.34 4.21
N GLU A 70 15.02 -7.37 4.98
CA GLU A 70 15.99 -8.20 5.71
C GLU A 70 17.03 -8.86 4.78
N GLN A 71 16.61 -9.24 3.58
CA GLN A 71 17.48 -9.82 2.55
C GLN A 71 18.31 -8.77 1.79
N GLY A 72 18.25 -7.48 2.17
CA GLY A 72 19.05 -6.42 1.56
C GLY A 72 18.42 -5.76 0.34
N ALA A 73 17.10 -5.88 0.13
CA ALA A 73 16.42 -5.11 -0.91
C ALA A 73 16.56 -3.60 -0.62
N PRO A 74 16.89 -2.77 -1.64
CA PRO A 74 17.24 -1.36 -1.44
C PRO A 74 16.01 -0.46 -1.32
N ALA A 75 15.17 -0.70 -0.31
CA ALA A 75 14.08 0.20 0.05
C ALA A 75 14.62 1.37 0.88
N ASP A 76 14.06 2.57 0.70
CA ASP A 76 14.37 3.74 1.52
C ASP A 76 13.33 3.93 2.63
N ILE A 77 12.06 3.69 2.34
CA ILE A 77 10.95 3.77 3.31
C ILE A 77 10.16 2.47 3.28
N PHE A 78 9.82 1.96 4.46
CA PHE A 78 8.90 0.83 4.62
C PHE A 78 7.59 1.30 5.26
N ILE A 79 6.45 0.96 4.65
CA ILE A 79 5.11 1.20 5.19
C ILE A 79 4.38 -0.13 5.32
N SER A 80 4.25 -0.62 6.56
CA SER A 80 3.54 -1.86 6.88
C SER A 80 2.04 -1.61 7.06
N ALA A 81 1.21 -2.64 6.87
CA ALA A 81 -0.20 -2.67 7.23
C ALA A 81 -0.48 -3.23 8.65
N ASP A 82 0.56 -3.53 9.41
CA ASP A 82 0.47 -3.84 10.84
C ASP A 82 1.75 -3.44 11.60
N GLN A 83 1.62 -3.39 12.92
CA GLN A 83 2.75 -3.19 13.83
C GLN A 83 3.69 -4.41 13.86
N GLN A 84 3.18 -5.61 13.57
CA GLN A 84 3.96 -6.86 13.67
C GLN A 84 5.14 -6.91 12.69
N TRP A 85 4.93 -6.58 11.43
CA TRP A 85 6.01 -6.59 10.43
C TRP A 85 6.94 -5.38 10.54
N MET A 86 6.48 -4.27 11.12
CA MET A 86 7.38 -3.18 11.50
C MET A 86 8.23 -3.54 12.72
N ASN A 87 7.66 -4.22 13.72
CA ASN A 87 8.41 -4.78 14.84
C ASN A 87 9.47 -5.76 14.34
N TYR A 88 9.11 -6.67 13.44
CA TYR A 88 10.07 -7.59 12.80
C TYR A 88 11.28 -6.86 12.20
N ALA A 89 11.05 -5.80 11.41
CA ALA A 89 12.12 -5.02 10.81
C ALA A 89 12.94 -4.26 11.87
N THR A 90 12.28 -3.76 12.92
CA THR A 90 12.92 -3.06 14.04
C THR A 90 13.83 -4.02 14.84
N ASP A 91 13.33 -5.20 15.18
CA ASP A 91 14.06 -6.23 15.96
C ASP A 91 15.28 -6.76 15.20
N LYS A 92 15.21 -6.74 13.87
CA LYS A 92 16.32 -7.05 12.96
C LYS A 92 17.27 -5.87 12.74
N GLN A 93 17.06 -4.74 13.42
CA GLN A 93 17.86 -3.52 13.32
C GLN A 93 17.93 -2.95 11.90
N LEU A 94 16.84 -3.07 11.13
CA LEU A 94 16.75 -2.64 9.73
C LEU A 94 16.18 -1.23 9.57
N ILE A 95 15.73 -0.60 10.66
CA ILE A 95 15.02 0.68 10.66
C ILE A 95 15.91 1.76 11.28
N ALA A 96 15.91 2.96 10.68
CA ALA A 96 16.60 4.12 11.22
C ALA A 96 15.95 4.59 12.53
N GLU A 97 16.78 4.95 13.51
CA GLU A 97 16.32 5.37 14.83
C GLU A 97 15.38 6.58 14.77
N ASN A 98 14.36 6.61 15.63
CA ASN A 98 13.41 7.73 15.74
C ASN A 98 12.61 8.06 14.45
N THR A 99 12.61 7.16 13.45
CA THR A 99 11.83 7.35 12.21
C THR A 99 10.54 6.54 12.16
N ARG A 100 10.27 5.68 13.16
CA ARG A 100 9.03 4.93 13.19
C ARG A 100 7.86 5.83 13.58
N HIS A 101 6.85 5.89 12.74
CA HIS A 101 5.64 6.68 12.96
C HIS A 101 4.41 5.91 12.50
N THR A 102 3.39 5.82 13.35
CA THR A 102 2.09 5.24 12.97
C THR A 102 1.31 6.26 12.14
N LEU A 103 1.23 6.02 10.83
CA LEU A 103 0.71 7.01 9.87
C LEU A 103 -0.81 6.93 9.69
N LEU A 104 -1.35 5.72 9.58
CA LEU A 104 -2.76 5.51 9.21
C LEU A 104 -3.42 4.44 10.08
N GLY A 105 -4.73 4.52 10.20
CA GLY A 105 -5.62 3.47 10.64
C GLY A 105 -6.54 2.99 9.51
N ASN A 106 -7.15 1.83 9.71
CA ASN A 106 -8.12 1.25 8.78
C ASN A 106 -9.09 0.33 9.53
N ARG A 107 -9.99 -0.33 8.80
CA ARG A 107 -10.91 -1.36 9.28
C ARG A 107 -10.87 -2.55 8.34
N ILE A 108 -11.15 -3.75 8.85
CA ILE A 108 -11.37 -4.91 7.98
C ILE A 108 -12.87 -5.08 7.69
N VAL A 109 -13.19 -5.47 6.48
CA VAL A 109 -14.56 -5.57 5.96
C VAL A 109 -14.75 -6.87 5.20
N LEU A 110 -15.98 -7.36 5.17
CA LEU A 110 -16.43 -8.43 4.30
C LEU A 110 -16.96 -7.80 3.01
N ILE A 111 -16.43 -8.25 1.86
CA ILE A 111 -16.85 -7.81 0.53
C ILE A 111 -17.48 -8.96 -0.26
N ALA A 112 -18.32 -8.59 -1.21
CA ALA A 112 -18.86 -9.47 -2.25
C ALA A 112 -18.70 -8.82 -3.64
N PRO A 113 -18.81 -9.57 -4.74
CA PRO A 113 -18.89 -8.97 -6.08
C PRO A 113 -20.01 -7.92 -6.14
N LYS A 114 -19.82 -6.87 -6.94
CA LYS A 114 -20.78 -5.75 -7.05
C LYS A 114 -22.20 -6.24 -7.37
N GLU A 115 -22.29 -7.18 -8.30
CA GLU A 115 -23.54 -7.79 -8.80
C GLU A 115 -24.09 -8.91 -7.89
N SER A 116 -23.45 -9.22 -6.76
CA SER A 116 -23.97 -10.22 -5.83
C SER A 116 -25.33 -9.81 -5.27
N ASN A 117 -26.26 -10.75 -5.13
CA ASN A 117 -27.55 -10.51 -4.45
C ASN A 117 -27.42 -10.43 -2.92
N LEU A 118 -26.22 -10.68 -2.37
CA LEU A 118 -26.00 -10.56 -0.95
C LEU A 118 -26.07 -9.10 -0.51
N ASN A 119 -26.94 -8.83 0.45
CA ASN A 119 -27.10 -7.53 1.11
C ASN A 119 -26.18 -7.45 2.34
N GLN A 120 -26.54 -6.61 3.31
CA GLN A 120 -25.78 -6.45 4.53
C GLN A 120 -25.80 -7.74 5.38
N VAL A 121 -24.63 -8.11 5.90
CA VAL A 121 -24.37 -9.21 6.82
C VAL A 121 -23.96 -8.59 8.15
N GLU A 122 -24.72 -8.87 9.19
CA GLU A 122 -24.27 -8.63 10.56
C GLU A 122 -23.23 -9.70 10.93
N ILE A 123 -22.00 -9.26 11.23
CA ILE A 123 -20.89 -10.15 11.57
C ILE A 123 -20.85 -10.31 13.09
N ASN A 124 -21.27 -11.48 13.57
CA ASN A 124 -21.32 -11.84 14.98
C ASN A 124 -21.07 -13.36 15.16
N ARG A 125 -21.21 -13.88 16.38
CA ARG A 125 -20.97 -15.31 16.69
C ARG A 125 -21.98 -16.26 16.04
N GLU A 126 -23.11 -15.76 15.58
CA GLU A 126 -24.18 -16.55 14.97
C GLU A 126 -24.12 -16.58 13.44
N THR A 127 -23.23 -15.78 12.84
CA THR A 127 -23.05 -15.67 11.39
C THR A 127 -22.86 -17.05 10.74
N LYS A 128 -23.75 -17.39 9.82
CA LYS A 128 -23.77 -18.68 9.12
C LYS A 128 -22.82 -18.70 7.92
N TRP A 129 -21.50 -18.71 8.19
CA TRP A 129 -20.45 -18.62 7.18
C TRP A 129 -20.58 -19.63 6.03
N LYS A 130 -20.90 -20.90 6.31
CA LYS A 130 -21.09 -21.92 5.27
C LYS A 130 -22.23 -21.57 4.31
N SER A 131 -23.34 -21.06 4.85
CA SER A 131 -24.50 -20.62 4.06
C SER A 131 -24.17 -19.39 3.23
N LEU A 132 -23.45 -18.41 3.81
CA LEU A 132 -23.01 -17.20 3.11
C LEU A 132 -22.07 -17.51 1.93
N LEU A 133 -21.22 -18.54 2.07
CA LEU A 133 -20.30 -18.96 1.02
C LEU A 133 -20.95 -19.81 -0.06
N ALA A 134 -22.13 -20.41 0.19
CA ALA A 134 -22.85 -21.25 -0.76
C ALA A 134 -21.97 -22.30 -1.48
N GLY A 135 -21.03 -22.90 -0.76
CA GLY A 135 -20.06 -23.88 -1.30
C GLY A 135 -18.81 -23.27 -1.97
N GLY A 136 -18.74 -21.96 -2.13
CA GLY A 136 -17.55 -21.24 -2.57
C GLY A 136 -16.50 -21.02 -1.47
N ARG A 137 -15.39 -20.37 -1.82
CA ARG A 137 -14.30 -20.05 -0.89
C ARG A 137 -14.33 -18.61 -0.42
N LEU A 138 -13.84 -18.37 0.79
CA LEU A 138 -13.63 -17.02 1.34
C LEU A 138 -12.24 -16.50 0.94
N ALA A 139 -12.17 -15.51 0.06
CA ALA A 139 -10.90 -14.90 -0.33
C ALA A 139 -10.29 -14.08 0.82
N VAL A 140 -9.04 -14.31 1.16
CA VAL A 140 -8.34 -13.58 2.23
C VAL A 140 -6.83 -13.65 2.02
N GLY A 141 -6.10 -12.61 2.43
CA GLY A 141 -4.64 -12.72 2.52
C GLY A 141 -4.25 -13.88 3.44
N ASP A 142 -3.15 -14.58 3.16
CA ASP A 142 -2.75 -15.75 3.94
C ASP A 142 -2.69 -15.42 5.45
N PRO A 143 -3.52 -16.04 6.29
CA PRO A 143 -3.59 -15.75 7.71
C PRO A 143 -2.32 -15.98 8.51
N ASP A 144 -1.37 -16.73 7.96
CA ASP A 144 -0.13 -17.06 8.66
C ASP A 144 0.92 -15.96 8.54
N HIS A 145 0.79 -15.02 7.59
CA HIS A 145 1.77 -13.94 7.44
C HIS A 145 1.25 -12.63 6.81
N VAL A 146 0.13 -12.61 6.09
CA VAL A 146 -0.40 -11.38 5.49
C VAL A 146 -1.20 -10.60 6.53
N PRO A 147 -0.94 -9.30 6.76
CA PRO A 147 -1.61 -8.52 7.81
C PRO A 147 -3.14 -8.63 7.82
N VAL A 148 -3.81 -8.47 6.68
CA VAL A 148 -5.28 -8.61 6.61
C VAL A 148 -5.76 -10.00 7.01
N GLY A 149 -4.96 -11.03 6.69
CA GLY A 149 -5.23 -12.41 7.07
C GLY A 149 -5.05 -12.63 8.57
N ILE A 150 -4.03 -12.01 9.17
CA ILE A 150 -3.79 -12.04 10.61
C ILE A 150 -4.97 -11.37 11.35
N TYR A 151 -5.40 -10.18 10.93
CA TYR A 151 -6.58 -9.51 11.50
C TYR A 151 -7.86 -10.33 11.28
N ALA A 152 -8.03 -10.94 10.11
CA ALA A 152 -9.16 -11.83 9.83
C ALA A 152 -9.16 -13.05 10.75
N LYS A 153 -8.00 -13.66 11.00
CA LYS A 153 -7.84 -14.78 11.93
C LYS A 153 -8.15 -14.39 13.36
N GLU A 154 -7.63 -13.25 13.83
CA GLU A 154 -7.97 -12.70 15.16
C GLU A 154 -9.50 -12.54 15.29
N SER A 155 -10.14 -11.92 14.29
CA SER A 155 -11.58 -11.67 14.28
C SER A 155 -12.41 -12.96 14.26
N LEU A 156 -12.04 -13.91 13.41
CA LEU A 156 -12.74 -15.18 13.31
C LEU A 156 -12.55 -16.05 14.55
N HIS A 157 -11.40 -15.97 15.24
CA HIS A 157 -11.22 -16.59 16.55
C HIS A 157 -12.11 -15.93 17.61
N TYR A 158 -12.12 -14.59 17.68
CA TYR A 158 -12.98 -13.85 18.59
C TYR A 158 -14.46 -14.24 18.43
N LEU A 159 -14.91 -14.43 17.19
CA LEU A 159 -16.27 -14.81 16.82
C LEU A 159 -16.57 -16.31 16.93
N ASN A 160 -15.64 -17.14 17.40
CA ASN A 160 -15.72 -18.61 17.40
C ASN A 160 -16.01 -19.24 16.02
N ALA A 161 -15.60 -18.57 14.95
CA ALA A 161 -15.85 -18.98 13.57
C ALA A 161 -14.63 -19.59 12.87
N TRP A 162 -13.42 -19.43 13.44
CA TRP A 162 -12.17 -19.84 12.79
C TRP A 162 -12.16 -21.28 12.29
N ASP A 163 -12.50 -22.26 13.12
CA ASP A 163 -12.46 -23.68 12.74
C ASP A 163 -13.46 -24.01 11.62
N THR A 164 -14.55 -23.24 11.53
CA THR A 164 -15.53 -23.37 10.44
C THR A 164 -15.02 -22.75 9.14
N VAL A 165 -14.36 -21.59 9.21
CA VAL A 165 -14.02 -20.76 8.04
C VAL A 165 -12.65 -21.11 7.46
N ASN A 166 -11.67 -21.44 8.30
CA ASN A 166 -10.29 -21.76 7.89
C ASN A 166 -10.20 -22.78 6.73
N PRO A 167 -10.89 -23.94 6.74
CA PRO A 167 -10.83 -24.89 5.62
C PRO A 167 -11.47 -24.37 4.32
N LEU A 168 -12.30 -23.32 4.40
CA LEU A 168 -13.04 -22.74 3.28
C LEU A 168 -12.32 -21.54 2.65
N MET A 169 -11.12 -21.19 3.12
CA MET A 169 -10.42 -20.01 2.62
C MET A 169 -9.81 -20.24 1.23
N ALA A 170 -9.79 -19.18 0.43
CA ALA A 170 -8.89 -19.01 -0.71
C ALA A 170 -7.80 -18.02 -0.27
N ARG A 171 -6.67 -18.56 0.21
CA ARG A 171 -5.56 -17.80 0.76
C ARG A 171 -4.73 -17.16 -0.35
N THR A 172 -4.39 -15.87 -0.21
CA THR A 172 -3.63 -15.12 -1.21
C THR A 172 -2.37 -14.48 -0.64
N ASN A 173 -1.39 -14.22 -1.50
CA ASN A 173 -0.09 -13.64 -1.10
C ASN A 173 -0.16 -12.19 -0.59
N ASN A 174 -1.23 -11.45 -0.89
CA ASN A 174 -1.54 -10.13 -0.36
C ASN A 174 -3.05 -9.83 -0.44
N VAL A 175 -3.49 -8.72 0.16
CA VAL A 175 -4.90 -8.33 0.22
C VAL A 175 -5.51 -8.00 -1.15
N ARG A 176 -4.76 -7.37 -2.06
CA ARG A 176 -5.26 -6.99 -3.40
C ARG A 176 -5.44 -8.22 -4.29
N SER A 177 -4.60 -9.23 -4.16
CA SER A 177 -4.81 -10.53 -4.82
C SER A 177 -6.07 -11.23 -4.30
N GLY A 178 -6.38 -11.12 -3.00
CA GLY A 178 -7.63 -11.61 -2.42
C GLY A 178 -8.85 -10.86 -2.93
N MET A 179 -8.79 -9.53 -2.94
CA MET A 179 -9.84 -8.68 -3.51
C MET A 179 -10.11 -9.03 -4.99
N ALA A 180 -9.07 -9.28 -5.77
CA ALA A 180 -9.20 -9.59 -7.19
C ALA A 180 -9.96 -10.90 -7.46
N LEU A 181 -9.90 -11.89 -6.55
CA LEU A 181 -10.75 -13.10 -6.64
C LEU A 181 -12.24 -12.74 -6.52
N VAL A 182 -12.57 -11.79 -5.64
CA VAL A 182 -13.95 -11.31 -5.45
C VAL A 182 -14.38 -10.44 -6.63
N GLU A 183 -13.51 -9.57 -7.14
CA GLU A 183 -13.79 -8.75 -8.34
C GLU A 183 -14.14 -9.61 -9.56
N ARG A 184 -13.52 -10.79 -9.70
CA ARG A 184 -13.76 -11.73 -10.80
C ARG A 184 -14.86 -12.75 -10.49
N ALA A 185 -15.53 -12.64 -9.34
CA ALA A 185 -16.51 -13.60 -8.85
C ALA A 185 -15.99 -15.06 -8.76
N GLU A 186 -14.67 -15.24 -8.65
CA GLU A 186 -14.02 -16.54 -8.37
C GLU A 186 -14.17 -16.93 -6.89
N ALA A 187 -14.37 -15.94 -6.02
CA ALA A 187 -14.77 -16.11 -4.63
C ALA A 187 -16.06 -15.30 -4.36
N PRO A 188 -17.10 -15.90 -3.76
CA PRO A 188 -18.34 -15.19 -3.45
C PRO A 188 -18.16 -14.09 -2.40
N LEU A 189 -17.16 -14.25 -1.53
CA LEU A 189 -16.85 -13.31 -0.46
C LEU A 189 -15.34 -13.17 -0.28
N GLY A 190 -14.92 -12.03 0.28
CA GLY A 190 -13.56 -11.87 0.77
C GLY A 190 -13.44 -10.94 1.97
N ILE A 191 -12.37 -11.10 2.74
CA ILE A 191 -12.01 -10.20 3.83
C ILE A 191 -10.86 -9.31 3.37
N VAL A 192 -11.11 -8.01 3.31
CA VAL A 192 -10.18 -6.98 2.84
C VAL A 192 -10.20 -5.77 3.79
N TYR A 193 -9.41 -4.73 3.52
CA TYR A 193 -9.57 -3.46 4.24
C TYR A 193 -10.68 -2.59 3.66
N GLY A 194 -11.25 -1.71 4.47
CA GLY A 194 -12.24 -0.73 4.02
C GLY A 194 -11.72 0.14 2.88
N SER A 195 -10.44 0.51 2.91
CA SER A 195 -9.77 1.26 1.84
C SER A 195 -9.68 0.50 0.52
N ASP A 196 -9.52 -0.83 0.55
CA ASP A 196 -9.45 -1.64 -0.66
C ASP A 196 -10.82 -1.63 -1.38
N ALA A 197 -11.91 -1.73 -0.61
CA ALA A 197 -13.25 -1.65 -1.15
C ALA A 197 -13.58 -0.26 -1.73
N VAL A 198 -13.01 0.82 -1.18
CA VAL A 198 -13.11 2.17 -1.78
C VAL A 198 -12.35 2.26 -3.11
N ALA A 199 -11.24 1.55 -3.23
CA ALA A 199 -10.38 1.56 -4.42
C ALA A 199 -10.92 0.74 -5.61
N SER A 200 -12.07 0.07 -5.47
CA SER A 200 -12.66 -0.77 -6.53
C SER A 200 -14.14 -0.45 -6.75
N ASN A 201 -14.57 -0.44 -8.01
CA ASN A 201 -15.97 -0.35 -8.39
C ASN A 201 -16.62 -1.73 -8.66
N LYS A 202 -15.86 -2.82 -8.53
CA LYS A 202 -16.28 -4.19 -8.85
C LYS A 202 -16.70 -5.02 -7.63
N VAL A 203 -16.53 -4.48 -6.44
CA VAL A 203 -16.97 -5.11 -5.18
C VAL A 203 -17.87 -4.16 -4.41
N LYS A 204 -18.56 -4.71 -3.42
CA LYS A 204 -19.29 -3.93 -2.43
C LYS A 204 -19.01 -4.47 -1.03
N VAL A 205 -18.99 -3.58 -0.05
CA VAL A 205 -18.94 -3.97 1.36
C VAL A 205 -20.31 -4.55 1.73
N VAL A 206 -20.30 -5.77 2.26
CA VAL A 206 -21.50 -6.45 2.77
C VAL A 206 -21.45 -6.59 4.29
N GLY A 207 -20.30 -6.45 4.94
CA GLY A 207 -20.22 -6.46 6.39
C GLY A 207 -18.97 -5.77 6.91
N VAL A 208 -19.00 -5.32 8.16
CA VAL A 208 -17.86 -4.72 8.86
C VAL A 208 -17.58 -5.58 10.09
N PHE A 209 -16.32 -5.97 10.29
CA PHE A 209 -15.98 -6.75 11.48
C PHE A 209 -16.02 -5.85 12.73
N PRO A 210 -16.46 -6.37 13.89
CA PRO A 210 -16.45 -5.61 15.14
C PRO A 210 -15.03 -5.17 15.50
N SER A 211 -14.85 -3.92 15.92
CA SER A 211 -13.51 -3.38 16.20
C SER A 211 -12.78 -4.07 17.36
N GLU A 212 -13.54 -4.66 18.27
CA GLU A 212 -13.07 -5.45 19.40
C GLU A 212 -12.66 -6.87 19.01
N SER A 213 -12.96 -7.29 17.78
CA SER A 213 -12.65 -8.65 17.31
C SER A 213 -11.20 -8.82 16.86
N HIS A 214 -10.47 -7.73 16.64
CA HIS A 214 -9.08 -7.74 16.23
C HIS A 214 -8.32 -6.56 16.84
N LYS A 215 -6.99 -6.59 16.78
CA LYS A 215 -6.19 -5.40 17.11
C LYS A 215 -6.53 -4.25 16.16
N ARG A 216 -6.37 -3.01 16.63
CA ARG A 216 -6.53 -1.83 15.78
C ARG A 216 -5.64 -1.96 14.54
N VAL A 217 -6.22 -1.77 13.36
CA VAL A 217 -5.47 -1.81 12.11
C VAL A 217 -4.69 -0.51 12.00
N GLU A 218 -3.36 -0.61 12.03
CA GLU A 218 -2.45 0.53 12.00
C GLU A 218 -1.35 0.32 10.96
N TYR A 219 -0.96 1.40 10.28
CA TYR A 219 0.05 1.41 9.24
C TYR A 219 1.27 2.21 9.71
N PRO A 220 2.24 1.57 10.38
CA PRO A 220 3.49 2.24 10.69
C PRO A 220 4.35 2.39 9.43
N MET A 221 4.96 3.56 9.31
CA MET A 221 6.03 3.84 8.37
C MET A 221 7.35 4.07 9.10
N ALA A 222 8.47 3.77 8.43
CA ALA A 222 9.79 4.13 8.92
C ALA A 222 10.80 4.21 7.77
N ILE A 223 11.91 4.90 8.01
CA ILE A 223 13.03 4.96 7.08
C ILE A 223 13.94 3.75 7.32
N ILE A 224 14.45 3.13 6.25
CA ILE A 224 15.40 2.03 6.35
C ILE A 224 16.73 2.55 6.91
N LYS A 225 17.35 1.75 7.78
CA LYS A 225 18.65 2.07 8.38
C LYS A 225 19.67 2.42 7.30
N ASP A 226 20.48 3.45 7.54
CA ASP A 226 21.53 3.94 6.64
C ASP A 226 21.03 4.52 5.29
N HIS A 227 19.71 4.61 5.08
CA HIS A 227 19.09 5.21 3.87
C HIS A 227 18.54 6.63 4.12
N GLU A 228 18.80 7.18 5.30
CA GLU A 228 18.33 8.49 5.74
C GLU A 228 19.11 9.62 5.02
N ARG A 229 18.65 9.97 3.81
CA ARG A 229 19.16 11.08 2.97
C ARG A 229 18.08 12.13 2.76
N GLN A 230 18.43 13.35 2.33
CA GLN A 230 17.50 14.49 2.30
C GLN A 230 16.20 14.18 1.53
N ALA A 231 16.31 13.65 0.31
CA ALA A 231 15.13 13.32 -0.49
C ALA A 231 14.18 12.29 0.18
N VAL A 232 14.74 11.37 0.98
CA VAL A 232 13.98 10.37 1.73
C VAL A 232 13.25 11.03 2.91
N ARG A 233 13.92 11.92 3.65
CA ARG A 233 13.30 12.74 4.69
C ARG A 233 12.18 13.59 4.14
N ASP A 234 12.42 14.29 3.04
CA ASP A 234 11.43 15.18 2.43
C ASP A 234 10.15 14.43 2.07
N PHE A 235 10.27 13.23 1.50
CA PHE A 235 9.09 12.41 1.18
C PHE A 235 8.45 11.78 2.43
N TYR A 236 9.25 11.29 3.39
CA TYR A 236 8.75 10.81 4.69
C TYR A 236 7.97 11.89 5.43
N ASP A 237 8.43 13.13 5.41
CA ASP A 237 7.76 14.28 6.00
C ASP A 237 6.51 14.69 5.21
N TYR A 238 6.58 14.62 3.88
CA TYR A 238 5.44 14.86 3.01
C TYR A 238 4.26 13.92 3.29
N LEU A 239 4.53 12.65 3.59
CA LEU A 239 3.48 11.68 3.93
C LEU A 239 2.66 12.08 5.17
N LYS A 240 3.21 12.94 6.04
CA LYS A 240 2.56 13.43 7.28
C LYS A 240 1.81 14.76 7.10
N THR A 241 1.80 15.36 5.91
CA THR A 241 1.15 16.65 5.69
C THR A 241 -0.37 16.51 5.53
N SER A 242 -1.09 17.63 5.62
CA SER A 242 -2.54 17.68 5.41
C SER A 242 -2.94 17.30 3.98
N GLU A 243 -2.09 17.59 2.98
CA GLU A 243 -2.31 17.24 1.58
C GLU A 243 -2.27 15.72 1.39
N ALA A 244 -1.23 15.04 1.91
CA ALA A 244 -1.15 13.59 1.89
C ALA A 244 -2.29 12.96 2.70
N ALA A 245 -2.58 13.48 3.88
CA ALA A 245 -3.71 13.04 4.71
C ALA A 245 -5.06 13.14 3.99
N ALA A 246 -5.28 14.19 3.19
CA ALA A 246 -6.49 14.34 2.38
C ALA A 246 -6.60 13.27 1.29
N ILE A 247 -5.49 12.90 0.64
CA ILE A 247 -5.47 11.79 -0.33
C ILE A 247 -5.79 10.47 0.39
N PHE A 248 -5.12 10.17 1.51
CA PHE A 248 -5.40 8.97 2.30
C PHE A 248 -6.87 8.85 2.72
N LYS A 249 -7.49 9.95 3.18
CA LYS A 249 -8.92 9.98 3.53
C LYS A 249 -9.83 9.67 2.34
N ARG A 250 -9.53 10.20 1.14
CA ARG A 250 -10.31 9.89 -0.09
C ARG A 250 -10.28 8.41 -0.42
N TYR A 251 -9.16 7.73 -0.16
CA TYR A 251 -9.02 6.29 -0.34
C TYR A 251 -9.50 5.46 0.87
N GLY A 252 -10.17 6.06 1.85
CA GLY A 252 -10.80 5.33 2.96
C GLY A 252 -9.87 4.96 4.12
N PHE A 253 -8.65 5.52 4.16
CA PHE A 253 -7.78 5.42 5.34
C PHE A 253 -8.14 6.48 6.39
N SER A 254 -7.70 6.25 7.62
CA SER A 254 -7.81 7.21 8.74
C SER A 254 -6.43 7.73 9.13
N PRO A 255 -5.97 8.90 8.66
CA PRO A 255 -4.72 9.49 9.13
C PRO A 255 -4.69 9.68 10.65
N LEU A 256 -3.55 9.40 11.28
CA LEU A 256 -3.33 9.39 12.73
C LEU A 256 -2.38 10.48 13.21
#